data_AF-A0A183HST9-F1
#
_entry.id   AF-A0A183HST9-F1
#
_cell.length_a   1.000
_cell.length_b   1.000
_cell.length_c   1.000
_cell.angle_alpha   90.00
_cell.angle_beta   90.00
_cell.angle_gamma   90.00
#
_symmetry.space_group_name_H-M   'P 1'
#
loop_
_entity.id
_entity.type
_entity.pdbx_description
1 polymer ?
#
loop_
_entity_poly.entity_id
_entity_poly.type
_entity_poly.pdbx_seq_one_letter_code
_entity_poly.pdbx_strand_id
1 'polypeptide(L)'
;MDIVQNVYERLMERGKEYGIMHAGYYALRQLRIEKFFVYWGQDIATNVTPLECGRTYRVDFNKDFIGKDALLEQKKNGIHKRFVQLLVDNHDLDHDPWPQGGELIYRYGEPVGRTTSAAYGYTLNCQVCIGYIESKEKLTVEYIKNGSYQLDIAGKFFPVQINLFSPSLPMISSEYPDHYRPTRDGGNSL
;
A
#
# COMPACT_ATOMS: atom_id res chain seq x y z
N MET A 1 -19.27 -1.30 -31.45
CA MET A 1 -17.83 -1.07 -31.22
C MET A 1 -17.49 0.42 -31.29
N ASP A 2 -18.37 1.23 -31.92
CA ASP A 2 -18.13 2.63 -32.26
C ASP A 2 -18.17 3.61 -31.08
N ILE A 3 -18.91 3.30 -30.01
CA ILE A 3 -19.04 4.20 -28.85
C ILE A 3 -17.72 4.31 -28.08
N VAL A 4 -17.07 3.18 -27.79
CA VAL A 4 -15.81 3.17 -27.00
C VAL A 4 -14.71 3.88 -27.78
N GLN A 5 -14.61 3.61 -29.07
CA GLN A 5 -13.66 4.27 -29.95
C GLN A 5 -13.93 5.78 -30.05
N ASN A 6 -15.18 6.20 -30.24
CA ASN A 6 -15.52 7.62 -30.34
C ASN A 6 -15.21 8.39 -29.05
N VAL A 7 -15.48 7.80 -27.88
CA VAL A 7 -15.13 8.40 -26.59
C VAL A 7 -13.63 8.56 -26.45
N TYR A 8 -12.87 7.51 -26.75
CA TYR A 8 -11.41 7.54 -26.69
C TYR A 8 -10.82 8.59 -27.64
N GLU A 9 -11.25 8.62 -28.90
CA GLU A 9 -10.77 9.60 -29.89
C GLU A 9 -11.05 11.04 -29.46
N ARG A 10 -12.27 11.33 -28.97
CA ARG A 10 -12.63 12.66 -28.46
C ARG A 10 -11.79 13.07 -27.25
N LEU A 11 -11.54 12.14 -26.32
CA LEU A 11 -10.68 12.40 -25.16
C LEU A 11 -9.24 12.67 -25.60
N MET A 12 -8.70 11.86 -26.50
CA MET A 12 -7.34 12.05 -27.02
C MET A 12 -7.21 13.34 -27.82
N GLU A 13 -8.21 13.73 -28.60
CA GLU A 13 -8.21 14.98 -29.36
C GLU A 13 -8.19 16.19 -28.43
N ARG A 14 -9.12 16.25 -27.47
CA ARG A 14 -9.23 17.38 -26.52
C ARG A 14 -8.07 17.41 -25.53
N GLY A 15 -7.58 16.26 -25.11
CA GLY A 15 -6.49 16.16 -24.14
C GLY A 15 -5.12 16.64 -24.66
N LYS A 16 -4.95 16.83 -25.98
CA LYS A 16 -3.67 17.27 -26.57
C LYS A 16 -3.18 18.59 -25.96
N GLU A 17 -4.09 19.53 -25.69
CA GLU A 17 -3.74 20.83 -25.09
C GLU A 17 -3.21 20.70 -23.65
N TYR A 18 -3.56 19.59 -22.97
CA TYR A 18 -3.13 19.27 -21.60
C TYR A 18 -1.99 18.25 -21.55
N GLY A 19 -1.41 17.87 -22.70
CA GLY A 19 -0.34 16.88 -22.75
C GLY A 19 -0.79 15.45 -22.41
N ILE A 20 -2.03 15.08 -22.76
CA ILE A 20 -2.55 13.73 -22.54
C ILE A 20 -1.61 12.67 -23.14
N MET A 21 -1.39 11.60 -22.40
CA MET A 21 -0.53 10.49 -22.81
C MET A 21 -1.11 9.16 -22.37
N HIS A 22 -0.72 8.09 -23.06
CA HIS A 22 -1.08 6.73 -22.66
C HIS A 22 -0.27 6.32 -21.43
N ALA A 23 -0.95 5.74 -20.46
CA ALA A 23 -0.33 5.08 -19.31
C ALA A 23 -0.63 3.58 -19.37
N GLY A 24 0.43 2.77 -19.36
CA GLY A 24 0.32 1.32 -19.34
C GLY A 24 0.03 0.75 -17.95
N TYR A 25 -0.19 -0.57 -17.91
CA TYR A 25 -0.45 -1.29 -16.66
C TYR A 25 0.67 -1.15 -15.61
N TYR A 26 1.94 -1.18 -16.03
CA TYR A 26 3.08 -1.04 -15.10
C TYR A 26 3.10 0.33 -14.42
N ALA A 27 2.77 1.40 -15.15
CA ALA A 27 2.64 2.73 -14.57
C ALA A 27 1.51 2.76 -13.52
N LEU A 28 0.33 2.21 -13.85
CA LEU A 28 -0.79 2.10 -12.90
C LEU A 28 -0.42 1.26 -11.66
N ARG A 29 0.34 0.17 -11.86
CA ARG A 29 0.83 -0.68 -10.76
C ARG A 29 1.82 0.09 -9.86
N GLN A 30 2.72 0.89 -10.42
CA GLN A 30 3.62 1.73 -9.63
C GLN A 30 2.84 2.77 -8.82
N LEU A 31 1.94 3.51 -9.47
CA LEU A 31 1.11 4.55 -8.85
C LEU A 31 0.26 4.01 -7.70
N ARG A 32 -0.36 2.82 -7.87
CA ARG A 32 -1.20 2.23 -6.82
C ARG A 32 -0.36 1.75 -5.63
N ILE A 33 0.84 1.23 -5.85
CA ILE A 33 1.75 0.81 -4.76
C ILE A 33 2.23 2.03 -3.98
N GLU A 34 2.60 3.10 -4.68
CA GLU A 34 3.02 4.36 -4.08
C GLU A 34 1.90 4.98 -3.21
N LYS A 35 0.66 4.96 -3.71
CA LYS A 35 -0.56 5.38 -2.98
C LYS A 35 -1.01 4.41 -1.89
N PHE A 36 -0.31 3.30 -1.67
CA PHE A 36 -0.65 2.25 -0.70
C PHE A 36 -2.06 1.64 -0.95
N PHE A 37 -2.39 1.44 -2.22
CA PHE A 37 -3.60 0.77 -2.65
C PHE A 37 -3.38 -0.73 -2.82
N VAL A 38 -4.29 -1.49 -2.22
CA VAL A 38 -4.30 -2.96 -2.25
C VAL A 38 -4.93 -3.46 -3.54
N TYR A 39 -4.42 -4.58 -4.02
CA TYR A 39 -4.97 -5.32 -5.15
C TYR A 39 -5.53 -6.68 -4.69
N TRP A 40 -6.77 -6.99 -5.07
CA TRP A 40 -7.40 -8.26 -4.70
C TRP A 40 -6.72 -9.43 -5.42
N GLY A 41 -6.50 -10.53 -4.70
CA GLY A 41 -5.78 -11.70 -5.17
C GLY A 41 -4.25 -11.61 -5.06
N GLN A 42 -3.70 -10.42 -4.75
CA GLN A 42 -2.26 -10.23 -4.52
C GLN A 42 -1.96 -9.68 -3.12
N ASP A 43 -2.51 -8.51 -2.77
CA ASP A 43 -2.27 -7.89 -1.46
C ASP A 43 -3.34 -8.23 -0.45
N ILE A 44 -4.58 -8.45 -0.89
CA ILE A 44 -5.68 -8.92 -0.04
C ILE A 44 -6.36 -10.11 -0.71
N ALA A 45 -6.77 -11.08 0.11
CA ALA A 45 -7.52 -12.25 -0.31
C ALA A 45 -8.45 -12.67 0.83
N THR A 46 -9.07 -13.85 0.71
CA THR A 46 -10.02 -14.39 1.69
C THR A 46 -9.40 -14.69 3.07
N ASN A 47 -8.07 -14.68 3.17
CA ASN A 47 -7.32 -14.94 4.40
C ASN A 47 -6.86 -13.65 5.12
N VAL A 48 -7.30 -12.47 4.67
CA VAL A 48 -6.97 -11.19 5.29
C VAL A 48 -8.23 -10.45 5.69
N THR A 49 -8.27 -9.93 6.91
CA THR A 49 -9.42 -9.15 7.38
C THR A 49 -9.26 -7.64 7.12
N PRO A 50 -10.37 -6.86 7.13
CA PRO A 50 -10.31 -5.40 7.07
C PRO A 50 -9.45 -4.76 8.17
N LEU A 51 -9.35 -5.41 9.34
CA LEU A 51 -8.53 -4.94 10.46
C LEU A 51 -7.04 -5.13 10.16
N GLU A 52 -6.66 -6.31 9.65
CA GLU A 52 -5.28 -6.63 9.30
C GLU A 52 -4.77 -5.77 8.13
N CYS A 53 -5.62 -5.47 7.14
CA CYS A 53 -5.23 -4.59 6.03
C CYS A 53 -5.33 -3.08 6.35
N GLY A 54 -5.68 -2.70 7.58
CA GLY A 54 -5.77 -1.30 8.01
C GLY A 54 -6.89 -0.50 7.34
N ARG A 55 -7.97 -1.19 6.91
CA ARG A 55 -9.12 -0.61 6.20
C ARG A 55 -10.41 -0.70 7.01
N THR A 56 -10.30 -0.78 8.34
CA THR A 56 -11.44 -0.82 9.28
C THR A 56 -12.43 0.32 9.07
N TYR A 57 -11.97 1.51 8.64
CA TYR A 57 -12.82 2.67 8.30
C TYR A 57 -13.80 2.42 7.14
N ARG A 58 -13.60 1.36 6.33
CA ARG A 58 -14.53 0.95 5.27
C ARG A 58 -15.62 -0.01 5.76
N VAL A 59 -15.59 -0.41 7.03
CA VAL A 59 -16.54 -1.35 7.62
C VAL A 59 -17.48 -0.61 8.55
N ASP A 60 -18.77 -0.65 8.22
CA ASP A 60 -19.83 -0.08 9.05
C ASP A 60 -20.35 -1.14 10.03
N PHE A 61 -19.80 -1.15 11.25
CA PHE A 61 -20.18 -2.09 12.31
C PHE A 61 -21.61 -1.91 12.84
N ASN A 62 -22.31 -0.84 12.46
CA ASN A 62 -23.71 -0.63 12.85
C ASN A 62 -24.69 -1.44 11.99
N LYS A 63 -24.27 -1.85 10.79
CA LYS A 63 -25.07 -2.67 9.89
C LYS A 63 -24.93 -4.15 10.20
N ASP A 64 -25.90 -4.94 9.74
CA ASP A 64 -25.78 -6.40 9.73
C ASP A 64 -25.17 -6.86 8.41
N PHE A 65 -24.18 -7.74 8.47
CA PHE A 65 -23.44 -8.25 7.31
C PHE A 65 -22.68 -9.53 7.64
N ILE A 66 -22.38 -10.31 6.59
CA ILE A 66 -21.65 -11.58 6.70
C ILE A 66 -20.24 -11.33 7.26
N GLY A 67 -19.92 -11.99 8.38
CA GLY A 67 -18.61 -11.90 9.03
C GLY A 67 -18.50 -10.82 10.12
N LYS A 68 -19.59 -10.10 10.43
CA LYS A 68 -19.60 -9.07 11.48
C LYS A 68 -19.10 -9.58 12.83
N ASP A 69 -19.63 -10.70 13.30
CA ASP A 69 -19.29 -11.24 14.62
C ASP A 69 -17.81 -11.62 14.71
N ALA A 70 -17.27 -12.24 13.66
CA ALA A 70 -15.85 -12.57 13.56
C ALA A 70 -14.95 -11.32 13.61
N LEU A 71 -15.34 -10.24 12.92
CA LEU A 71 -14.58 -8.98 12.97
C LEU A 71 -14.68 -8.29 14.34
N LEU A 72 -15.83 -8.38 15.02
CA LEU A 72 -15.99 -7.84 16.38
C LEU A 72 -15.15 -8.62 17.39
N GLU A 73 -15.09 -9.95 17.26
CA GLU A 73 -14.21 -10.78 18.06
C GLU A 73 -12.74 -10.46 17.80
N GLN A 74 -12.33 -10.37 16.54
CA GLN A 74 -10.96 -9.99 16.18
C GLN A 74 -10.60 -8.61 16.73
N LYS A 75 -11.52 -7.65 16.71
CA LYS A 75 -11.29 -6.31 17.28
C LYS A 75 -11.01 -6.36 18.79
N LYS A 76 -11.68 -7.24 19.53
CA LYS A 76 -11.44 -7.45 20.98
C LYS A 76 -10.11 -8.16 21.23
N ASN A 77 -9.82 -9.17 20.43
CA ASN A 77 -8.61 -9.98 20.57
C ASN A 77 -7.36 -9.23 20.08
N GLY A 78 -7.51 -8.25 19.20
CA GLY A 78 -6.41 -7.54 18.56
C GLY A 78 -5.91 -8.27 17.31
N ILE A 79 -5.03 -7.61 16.57
CA ILE A 79 -4.45 -8.15 15.34
C ILE A 79 -3.04 -8.67 15.59
N HIS A 80 -2.71 -9.79 14.95
CA HIS A 80 -1.37 -10.40 14.95
C HIS A 80 -0.67 -10.22 13.60
N LYS A 81 -1.38 -9.68 12.62
CA LYS A 81 -0.95 -9.44 11.25
C LYS A 81 -1.35 -8.03 10.84
N ARG A 82 -0.43 -7.27 10.24
CA ARG A 82 -0.69 -5.89 9.80
C ARG A 82 -0.08 -5.60 8.45
N PHE A 83 -0.88 -5.03 7.56
CA PHE A 83 -0.44 -4.49 6.28
C PHE A 83 0.34 -3.18 6.46
N VAL A 84 1.50 -3.10 5.83
CA VAL A 84 2.46 -2.00 5.96
C VAL A 84 3.06 -1.63 4.60
N GLN A 85 3.48 -0.38 4.48
CA GLN A 85 4.33 0.09 3.40
C GLN A 85 5.77 0.18 3.88
N LEU A 86 6.71 -0.16 3.03
CA LEU A 86 8.15 -0.18 3.29
C LEU A 86 8.81 0.66 2.19
N LEU A 87 9.49 1.73 2.59
CA LEU A 87 10.32 2.54 1.69
C LEU A 87 11.75 2.06 1.86
N VAL A 88 12.35 1.55 0.79
CA VAL A 88 13.71 1.01 0.82
C VAL A 88 14.70 2.16 0.79
N ASP A 89 15.61 2.17 1.76
CA ASP A 89 16.68 3.15 1.89
C ASP A 89 18.02 2.54 1.45
N ASN A 90 18.92 3.39 0.95
CA ASN A 90 20.25 3.01 0.46
C ASN A 90 20.22 1.90 -0.62
N HIS A 91 19.24 1.92 -1.52
CA HIS A 91 19.16 1.00 -2.67
C HIS A 91 19.74 1.66 -3.92
N ASP A 92 20.75 1.03 -4.53
CA ASP A 92 21.34 1.49 -5.79
C ASP A 92 20.55 0.93 -6.98
N LEU A 93 19.91 1.80 -7.75
CA LEU A 93 19.06 1.41 -8.88
C LEU A 93 19.81 0.68 -10.00
N ASP A 94 21.11 0.94 -10.15
CA ASP A 94 21.93 0.40 -11.24
C ASP A 94 22.61 -0.92 -10.84
N HIS A 95 22.80 -1.17 -9.54
CA HIS A 95 23.66 -2.27 -9.06
C HIS A 95 22.95 -3.24 -8.11
N ASP A 96 21.86 -2.81 -7.49
CA ASP A 96 21.10 -3.66 -6.58
C ASP A 96 19.89 -4.32 -7.25
N PRO A 97 19.54 -5.54 -6.80
CA PRO A 97 18.37 -6.24 -7.32
C PRO A 97 17.08 -5.47 -7.00
N TRP A 98 16.14 -5.46 -7.94
CA TRP A 98 14.86 -4.77 -7.78
C TRP A 98 13.83 -5.70 -7.13
N PRO A 99 13.13 -5.26 -6.07
CA PRO A 99 12.08 -6.06 -5.46
C PRO A 99 10.87 -6.19 -6.40
N GLN A 100 10.22 -7.35 -6.37
CA GLN A 100 9.04 -7.66 -7.19
C GLN A 100 7.81 -8.00 -6.34
N GLY A 101 8.03 -8.39 -5.08
CA GLY A 101 7.04 -8.95 -4.17
C GLY A 101 7.44 -10.37 -3.73
N GLY A 102 7.17 -10.69 -2.47
CA GLY A 102 7.52 -11.97 -1.84
C GLY A 102 8.80 -11.94 -1.00
N GLU A 103 9.52 -10.81 -0.99
CA GLU A 103 10.69 -10.56 -0.16
C GLU A 103 10.39 -10.69 1.34
N LEU A 104 11.37 -11.17 2.12
CA LEU A 104 11.24 -11.34 3.56
C LEU A 104 11.48 -10.00 4.27
N ILE A 105 10.61 -9.68 5.21
CA ILE A 105 10.71 -8.51 6.08
C ILE A 105 11.31 -8.97 7.40
N TYR A 106 12.39 -8.31 7.81
CA TYR A 106 13.08 -8.57 9.06
C TYR A 106 12.86 -7.42 10.04
N ARG A 107 12.77 -7.75 11.33
CA ARG A 107 12.74 -6.80 12.45
C ARG A 107 13.78 -7.22 13.47
N TYR A 108 14.75 -6.37 13.74
CA TYR A 108 15.90 -6.69 14.62
C TYR A 108 16.60 -8.02 14.26
N GLY A 109 16.72 -8.33 12.97
CA GLY A 109 17.37 -9.55 12.48
C GLY A 109 16.49 -10.80 12.43
N GLU A 110 15.25 -10.73 12.94
CA GLU A 110 14.30 -11.84 12.89
C GLU A 110 13.26 -11.66 11.77
N PRO A 111 12.90 -12.72 11.02
CA PRO A 111 11.87 -12.63 9.99
C PRO A 111 10.50 -12.42 10.62
N VAL A 112 9.83 -11.34 10.24
CA VAL A 112 8.51 -10.96 10.77
C VAL A 112 7.44 -10.86 9.70
N GLY A 113 7.75 -11.11 8.43
CA GLY A 113 6.74 -10.95 7.40
C GLY A 113 7.25 -11.03 5.99
N ARG A 114 6.38 -10.71 5.03
CA ARG A 114 6.70 -10.73 3.61
C ARG A 114 5.99 -9.62 2.84
N THR A 115 6.64 -9.14 1.79
CA THR A 115 6.03 -8.24 0.81
C THR A 115 5.07 -9.01 -0.09
N THR A 116 4.04 -8.33 -0.58
CA THR A 116 3.09 -8.85 -1.58
C THR A 116 3.30 -8.21 -2.94
N SER A 117 3.62 -6.92 -2.94
CA SER A 117 3.90 -6.15 -4.15
C SER A 117 5.05 -5.17 -3.91
N ALA A 118 5.83 -4.94 -4.95
CA ALA A 118 6.90 -3.93 -4.95
C ALA A 118 6.97 -3.18 -6.28
N ALA A 119 7.31 -1.90 -6.22
CA ALA A 119 7.50 -1.05 -7.38
C ALA A 119 8.38 0.15 -7.03
N TYR A 120 9.03 0.73 -8.03
CA TYR A 120 9.67 2.02 -7.87
C TYR A 120 8.62 3.14 -7.78
N GLY A 121 8.68 3.94 -6.73
CA GLY A 121 7.83 5.12 -6.53
C GLY A 121 8.53 6.36 -7.10
N TYR A 122 8.10 6.82 -8.26
CA TYR A 122 8.72 8.00 -8.92
C TYR A 122 8.49 9.30 -8.15
N THR A 123 7.43 9.40 -7.36
CA THR A 123 7.15 10.55 -6.51
C THR A 123 7.98 10.51 -5.24
N LEU A 124 8.19 9.31 -4.68
CA LEU A 124 8.98 9.06 -3.47
C LEU A 124 10.47 8.85 -3.73
N ASN A 125 10.87 8.73 -5.00
CA ASN A 125 12.23 8.52 -5.48
C ASN A 125 12.96 7.32 -4.83
N CYS A 126 12.24 6.24 -4.52
CA CYS A 126 12.78 5.04 -3.90
C CYS A 126 12.00 3.77 -4.29
N GLN A 127 12.55 2.60 -4.00
CA GLN A 127 11.78 1.35 -4.08
C GLN A 127 10.72 1.32 -2.98
N VAL A 128 9.47 1.07 -3.36
CA VAL A 128 8.32 0.99 -2.48
C VAL A 128 7.80 -0.44 -2.47
N CYS A 129 7.80 -1.05 -1.30
CA CYS A 129 7.20 -2.36 -1.09
C CYS A 129 5.98 -2.24 -0.18
N ILE A 130 5.01 -3.13 -0.38
CA ILE A 130 3.86 -3.27 0.51
C ILE A 130 3.72 -4.74 0.87
N GLY A 131 3.25 -5.02 2.08
CA GLY A 131 3.24 -6.38 2.59
C GLY A 131 2.67 -6.48 3.97
N TYR A 132 2.85 -7.63 4.59
CA TYR A 132 2.39 -7.89 5.95
C TYR A 132 3.55 -8.17 6.87
N ILE A 133 3.47 -7.61 8.06
CA ILE A 133 4.22 -8.07 9.22
C ILE A 133 3.29 -8.85 10.14
N GLU A 134 3.85 -9.83 10.84
CA GLU A 134 3.19 -10.78 11.71
C GLU A 134 3.97 -10.89 13.02
N SER A 135 3.26 -11.09 14.13
CA SER A 135 3.83 -11.29 15.45
C SER A 135 2.98 -12.26 16.27
N LYS A 136 3.63 -13.03 17.14
CA LYS A 136 2.93 -13.86 18.15
C LYS A 136 2.21 -12.99 19.18
N GLU A 137 2.72 -11.79 19.41
CA GLU A 137 2.08 -10.80 20.27
C GLU A 137 1.12 -9.92 19.47
N LYS A 138 0.22 -9.23 20.19
CA LYS A 138 -0.69 -8.27 19.54
C LYS A 138 0.13 -7.12 18.96
N LEU A 139 -0.11 -6.80 17.69
CA LEU A 139 0.55 -5.68 17.03
C LEU A 139 -0.11 -4.37 17.49
N THR A 140 0.71 -3.45 17.99
CA THR A 140 0.31 -2.05 18.26
C THR A 140 0.98 -1.09 17.30
N VAL A 141 0.46 0.14 17.23
CA VAL A 141 1.09 1.20 16.42
C VAL A 141 2.53 1.46 16.89
N GLU A 142 2.77 1.46 18.21
CA GLU A 142 4.11 1.66 18.80
C GLU A 142 5.05 0.50 18.46
N TYR A 143 4.57 -0.75 18.50
CA TYR A 143 5.36 -1.92 18.13
C TYR A 143 5.93 -1.78 16.71
N ILE A 144 5.08 -1.31 15.79
CA ILE A 144 5.39 -1.15 14.38
C ILE A 144 6.31 0.04 14.16
N LYS A 145 6.03 1.19 14.77
CA LYS A 145 6.83 2.42 14.57
C LYS A 145 8.22 2.37 15.17
N ASN A 146 8.39 1.68 16.30
CA ASN A 146 9.66 1.67 17.03
C ASN A 146 10.63 0.57 16.56
N GLY A 147 10.19 -0.32 15.68
CA GLY A 147 11.02 -1.41 15.16
C GLY A 147 12.09 -0.91 14.19
N SER A 148 13.24 -1.59 14.18
CA SER A 148 14.22 -1.47 13.09
C SER A 148 13.95 -2.57 12.06
N TYR A 149 13.70 -2.18 10.81
CA TYR A 149 13.29 -3.09 9.75
C TYR A 149 14.30 -3.15 8.61
N GLN A 150 14.44 -4.35 8.05
CA GLN A 150 15.21 -4.59 6.84
C GLN A 150 14.42 -5.47 5.88
N LEU A 151 14.69 -5.31 4.59
CA LEU A 151 14.14 -6.15 3.54
C LEU A 151 15.25 -6.99 2.92
N ASP A 152 15.03 -8.30 2.83
CA ASP A 152 15.89 -9.19 2.06
C ASP A 152 15.46 -9.19 0.59
N ILE A 153 16.25 -8.50 -0.24
CA ILE A 153 16.07 -8.47 -1.68
C ILE A 153 17.18 -9.32 -2.31
N ALA A 154 16.81 -10.55 -2.72
CA ALA A 154 17.71 -11.51 -3.37
C ALA A 154 19.01 -11.80 -2.59
N GLY A 155 18.94 -11.91 -1.26
CA GLY A 155 20.06 -12.19 -0.37
C GLY A 155 20.80 -10.96 0.15
N LYS A 156 20.39 -9.75 -0.25
CA LYS A 156 20.93 -8.48 0.24
C LYS A 156 19.93 -7.80 1.17
N PHE A 157 20.41 -7.31 2.30
CA PHE A 157 19.58 -6.65 3.31
C PHE A 157 19.63 -5.14 3.14
N PHE A 158 18.46 -4.54 2.93
CA PHE A 158 18.29 -3.09 2.82
C PHE A 158 17.51 -2.56 4.01
N PRO A 159 17.96 -1.48 4.68
CA PRO A 159 17.15 -0.80 5.68
C PRO A 159 15.87 -0.26 5.03
N VAL A 160 14.77 -0.31 5.77
CA VAL A 160 13.48 0.20 5.28
C VAL A 160 12.80 1.08 6.32
N GLN A 161 12.18 2.16 5.85
CA GLN A 161 11.23 2.92 6.65
C GLN A 161 9.86 2.27 6.54
N ILE A 162 9.27 1.91 7.68
CA ILE A 162 7.93 1.33 7.75
C ILE A 162 6.87 2.41 7.95
N ASN A 163 5.79 2.33 7.18
CA ASN A 163 4.65 3.24 7.26
C ASN A 163 3.34 2.45 7.36
N LEU A 164 2.45 2.87 8.26
CA LEU A 164 1.08 2.34 8.36
C LEU A 164 0.14 2.92 7.31
N PHE A 165 0.54 4.04 6.70
CA PHE A 165 -0.21 4.76 5.69
C PHE A 165 0.77 5.36 4.68
N SER A 166 0.35 5.52 3.42
CA SER A 166 1.18 6.24 2.43
C SER A 166 1.53 7.65 2.95
N PRO A 167 2.81 8.07 2.83
CA PRO A 167 3.20 9.46 3.04
C PRO A 167 2.32 10.43 2.25
N SER A 168 2.33 11.70 2.64
CA SER A 168 1.65 12.72 1.86
C SER A 168 2.36 12.89 0.51
N LEU A 169 1.81 12.28 -0.53
CA LEU A 169 2.31 12.46 -1.89
C LEU A 169 1.86 13.84 -2.41
N PRO A 170 2.76 14.63 -3.03
CA PRO A 170 2.38 15.87 -3.67
C PRO A 170 1.27 15.58 -4.67
N MET A 171 0.12 16.20 -4.45
CA MET A 171 -0.97 16.18 -5.41
C MET A 171 -0.77 17.41 -6.28
N ILE A 172 -0.31 17.21 -7.52
CA ILE A 172 -0.39 18.25 -8.54
C ILE A 172 -1.88 18.31 -8.92
N SER A 173 -2.68 18.93 -8.06
CA SER A 173 -4.06 19.28 -8.38
C SER A 173 -3.99 20.47 -9.34
N SER A 174 -4.54 20.29 -10.54
CA SER A 174 -4.83 21.38 -11.48
C SER A 174 -5.67 22.46 -10.78
N GLU A 175 -5.08 23.59 -10.42
CA GLU A 175 -5.69 24.89 -10.02
C GLU A 175 -6.90 24.92 -9.05
N TYR A 176 -7.41 23.80 -8.54
CA TYR A 176 -8.60 23.69 -7.68
C TYR A 176 -8.37 22.66 -6.55
N PRO A 177 -7.79 23.09 -5.42
CA PRO A 177 -7.32 22.20 -4.34
C PRO A 177 -8.43 21.66 -3.40
N ASP A 178 -9.67 22.13 -3.50
CA ASP A 178 -10.62 22.08 -2.37
C ASP A 178 -11.45 20.79 -2.20
N HIS A 179 -11.31 19.78 -3.07
CA HIS A 179 -12.32 18.70 -3.09
C HIS A 179 -11.83 17.26 -2.87
N TYR A 180 -10.52 17.02 -2.72
CA TYR A 180 -10.05 15.70 -2.27
C TYR A 180 -9.31 15.78 -0.95
N ARG A 181 -10.09 15.78 0.14
CA ARG A 181 -9.59 15.34 1.44
C ARG A 181 -9.66 13.81 1.44
N PRO A 182 -8.54 13.07 1.44
CA PRO A 182 -8.60 11.64 1.70
C PRO A 182 -9.34 11.46 3.04
N THR A 183 -10.37 10.62 3.06
CA THR A 183 -11.15 10.28 4.26
C THR A 183 -10.23 9.56 5.25
N ARG A 184 -9.45 10.37 5.97
CA ARG A 184 -8.55 9.97 7.05
C ARG A 184 -9.27 10.29 8.34
N ASP A 185 -9.91 9.30 8.93
CA ASP A 185 -10.22 9.41 10.35
C ASP A 185 -8.90 9.35 11.10
N GLY A 186 -8.54 10.43 11.79
CA GLY A 186 -7.43 10.50 12.74
C GLY A 186 -7.63 9.64 13.99
N GLY A 187 -8.43 8.59 13.89
CA GLY A 187 -8.64 7.63 14.96
C GLY A 187 -7.47 6.67 15.03
N ASN A 188 -6.95 6.47 16.25
CA ASN A 188 -6.07 5.36 16.61
C ASN A 188 -6.80 4.01 16.38
N SER A 189 -6.97 3.61 15.12
CA SER A 189 -7.43 2.27 14.79
C SER A 189 -6.21 1.35 14.71
N LEU A 190 -5.99 0.66 15.83
CA LEU A 190 -5.23 -0.59 15.93
C LEU A 190 -5.82 -1.60 14.94
#